data_AF-B2JXC1-F1
#
_entry.id   AF-B2JXC1-F1
#
_cell.length_a   1.000
_cell.length_b   1.000
_cell.length_c   1.000
_cell.angle_alpha   90.00
_cell.angle_beta   90.00
_cell.angle_gamma   90.00
#
_symmetry.space_group_name_H-M   'P 1'
#
loop_
_entity.id
_entity.type
_entity.pdbx_description
1 polymer ?
#
loop_
_entity_poly.entity_id
_entity_poly.type
_entity_poly.pdbx_seq_one_letter_code
_entity_poly.pdbx_strand_id
1 'polypeptide(L)'
;MATRFELVMLALPPTHAREALPTVIDKVIAACWPGMSRAQLLDRARRLALRATLRSLQGLAPDGSARFSLKLTLPAAGHTPAQVIDLVARVRRLARRRAVARRATVSLPPPRDVRQLGLS
;
A
#
# COMPACT_ATOMS: atom_id res chain seq x y z
N MET A 1 10.43 4.51 -18.09
CA MET A 1 9.88 5.39 -17.02
C MET A 1 9.35 4.53 -15.88
N ALA A 2 9.89 4.65 -14.66
CA ALA A 2 9.34 3.95 -13.50
C ALA A 2 8.02 4.60 -13.08
N THR A 3 6.90 3.96 -13.39
CA THR A 3 5.59 4.41 -12.95
C THR A 3 5.56 4.41 -11.41
N ARG A 4 5.43 5.59 -10.80
CA ARG A 4 5.26 5.70 -9.34
C ARG A 4 3.86 5.25 -8.98
N PHE A 5 3.77 4.30 -8.06
CA PHE A 5 2.52 3.80 -7.52
C PHE A 5 2.61 3.78 -6.01
N GLU A 6 1.46 3.96 -5.37
CA GLU A 6 1.25 3.77 -3.94
C GLU A 6 0.35 2.55 -3.72
N LEU A 7 0.71 1.73 -2.75
CA LEU A 7 -0.11 0.63 -2.26
C LEU A 7 -1.41 1.20 -1.70
N VAL A 8 -2.54 0.66 -2.13
CA VAL A 8 -3.86 0.98 -1.57
C VAL A 8 -4.26 -0.12 -0.60
N MET A 9 -4.04 -1.37 -0.99
CA MET A 9 -4.44 -2.55 -0.25
C MET A 9 -3.58 -3.75 -0.65
N LEU A 10 -3.33 -4.64 0.32
CA LEU A 10 -2.78 -5.96 0.10
C LEU A 10 -3.83 -7.00 0.50
N ALA A 11 -4.09 -7.96 -0.38
CA ALA A 11 -5.10 -9.00 -0.18
C ALA A 11 -4.52 -10.39 -0.48
N LEU A 12 -5.10 -11.40 0.14
CA LEU A 12 -4.85 -12.79 -0.22
C LEU A 12 -5.69 -13.16 -1.45
N PRO A 13 -5.19 -14.02 -2.34
CA PRO A 13 -6.03 -14.61 -3.37
C PRO A 13 -7.12 -15.47 -2.70
N PRO A 14 -8.31 -15.57 -3.30
CA PRO A 14 -9.45 -16.28 -2.72
C PRO A 14 -9.20 -17.78 -2.49
N THR A 15 -8.15 -18.33 -3.11
CA THR A 15 -7.75 -19.74 -2.97
C THR A 15 -6.95 -20.03 -1.70
N HIS A 16 -6.52 -19.02 -0.96
CA HIS A 16 -5.69 -19.19 0.24
C HIS A 16 -6.48 -18.87 1.51
N ALA A 17 -6.69 -19.87 2.35
CA ALA A 17 -7.21 -19.67 3.70
C ALA A 17 -6.19 -18.92 4.56
N ARG A 18 -6.62 -17.88 5.27
CA ARG A 18 -5.74 -17.06 6.10
C ARG A 18 -5.09 -17.86 7.24
N GLU A 19 -5.78 -18.88 7.74
CA GLU A 19 -5.32 -19.76 8.82
C GLU A 19 -4.18 -20.70 8.37
N ALA A 20 -4.03 -20.95 7.07
CA ALA A 20 -2.96 -21.78 6.52
C ALA A 20 -1.68 -20.98 6.21
N LEU A 21 -1.64 -19.68 6.53
CA LEU A 21 -0.49 -18.84 6.19
C LEU A 21 0.65 -19.01 7.18
N PRO A 22 1.89 -19.13 6.68
CA PRO A 22 3.06 -19.05 7.54
C PRO A 22 3.10 -17.72 8.30
N THR A 23 3.46 -17.75 9.59
CA THR A 23 3.57 -16.58 10.47
C THR A 23 4.38 -15.42 9.86
N VAL A 24 5.42 -15.74 9.08
CA VAL A 24 6.25 -14.72 8.41
C VAL A 24 5.46 -13.92 7.36
N ILE A 25 4.47 -14.52 6.70
CA ILE A 25 3.60 -13.83 5.75
C ILE A 25 2.65 -12.90 6.48
N ASP A 26 2.09 -13.31 7.62
CA ASP A 26 1.26 -12.43 8.44
C ASP A 26 2.06 -11.20 8.92
N LYS A 27 3.32 -11.38 9.32
CA LYS A 27 4.24 -10.28 9.63
C LYS A 27 4.47 -9.33 8.44
N VAL A 28 4.58 -9.85 7.21
CA VAL A 28 4.67 -9.00 6.01
C VAL A 28 3.39 -8.19 5.84
N ILE A 29 2.23 -8.83 5.94
CA ILE A 29 0.92 -8.17 5.77
C ILE A 29 0.74 -7.08 6.83
N ALA A 30 1.04 -7.38 8.09
CA ALA A 30 0.96 -6.43 9.21
C ALA A 30 1.96 -5.26 9.07
N ALA A 31 3.11 -5.49 8.43
CA ALA A 31 4.08 -4.43 8.17
C ALA A 31 3.68 -3.51 7.00
N CYS A 32 2.68 -3.89 6.18
CA CYS A 32 2.23 -3.13 5.02
C CYS A 32 1.14 -2.12 5.38
N TRP A 33 1.19 -0.93 4.78
CA TRP A 33 0.16 0.10 4.99
C TRP A 33 -0.20 0.83 3.68
N PRO A 34 -1.42 1.41 3.58
CA PRO A 34 -1.81 2.23 2.44
C PRO A 34 -0.91 3.47 2.29
N GLY A 35 -0.36 3.70 1.10
CA GLY A 35 0.59 4.77 0.78
C GLY A 35 2.02 4.28 0.54
N MET A 36 2.32 3.02 0.82
CA MET A 36 3.67 2.46 0.55
C MET A 36 4.03 2.51 -0.94
N SER A 37 5.26 2.90 -1.25
CA SER A 37 5.82 2.73 -2.59
C SER A 37 6.19 1.28 -2.88
N ARG A 38 6.37 0.95 -4.16
CA ARG A 38 6.90 -0.35 -4.61
C ARG A 38 8.21 -0.74 -3.92
N ALA A 39 9.13 0.22 -3.75
CA ALA A 39 10.42 -0.05 -3.13
C ALA A 39 10.27 -0.39 -1.64
N GLN A 40 9.44 0.35 -0.92
CA GLN A 40 9.15 0.08 0.50
C GLN A 40 8.49 -1.28 0.70
N LEU A 41 7.55 -1.65 -0.18
CA LEU A 41 6.92 -2.98 -0.13
C LEU A 41 7.95 -4.11 -0.28
N LEU A 42 8.85 -4.01 -1.25
CA LEU A 42 9.88 -5.03 -1.48
C LEU A 42 10.94 -5.03 -0.37
N ASP A 43 11.32 -3.86 0.16
CA ASP A 43 12.25 -3.73 1.29
C ASP A 43 11.71 -4.44 2.55
N ARG A 44 10.42 -4.29 2.86
CA ARG A 44 9.80 -4.95 4.01
C ARG A 44 9.84 -6.47 3.91
N ALA A 45 9.53 -7.02 2.74
CA ALA A 45 9.65 -8.46 2.51
C ALA A 45 11.11 -8.94 2.64
N ARG A 46 12.06 -8.17 2.09
CA ARG A 46 13.49 -8.48 2.20
C ARG A 46 13.99 -8.47 3.65
N ARG A 47 13.53 -7.53 4.48
CA ARG A 47 13.85 -7.48 5.92
C ARG A 47 13.39 -8.71 6.70
N LEU A 48 12.39 -9.43 6.17
CA LEU A 48 11.91 -10.70 6.72
C LEU A 48 12.56 -11.92 6.03
N ALA A 49 13.69 -11.71 5.35
CA ALA A 49 14.43 -12.73 4.60
C ALA A 49 13.62 -13.42 3.49
N LEU A 50 12.57 -12.77 2.98
CA LEU A 50 11.76 -13.27 1.87
C LEU A 50 12.27 -12.72 0.55
N ARG A 51 12.26 -13.57 -0.48
CA ARG A 51 12.45 -13.10 -1.86
C ARG A 51 11.11 -12.63 -2.40
N ALA A 52 11.02 -11.34 -2.71
CA ALA A 52 9.79 -10.73 -3.19
C ALA A 52 9.89 -10.36 -4.68
N THR A 53 8.88 -10.74 -5.46
CA THR A 53 8.74 -10.36 -6.86
C THR A 53 7.37 -9.74 -7.10
N LEU A 54 7.34 -8.58 -7.74
CA LEU A 54 6.09 -7.89 -8.08
C LEU A 54 5.86 -7.94 -9.59
N ARG A 55 4.73 -8.52 -10.03
CA ARG A 55 4.32 -8.64 -11.44
C ARG A 55 2.98 -7.95 -11.67
N SER A 56 2.82 -7.26 -12.79
CA SER A 56 1.54 -6.65 -13.16
C SER A 56 0.53 -7.76 -13.49
N LEU A 57 -0.62 -7.78 -12.81
CA LEU A 57 -1.73 -8.69 -13.13
C LEU A 57 -2.70 -8.05 -14.11
N GLN A 58 -2.99 -6.77 -13.88
CA GLN A 58 -3.89 -5.99 -14.71
C GLN A 58 -3.28 -4.61 -14.91
N GLY A 59 -3.31 -4.14 -16.15
CA GLY A 59 -2.83 -2.81 -16.51
C GLY A 59 -3.57 -1.70 -15.75
N LEU A 60 -3.13 -0.46 -15.97
CA LEU A 60 -3.75 0.71 -15.35
C LEU A 60 -5.22 0.81 -15.79
N ALA A 61 -6.13 0.67 -14.84
CA ALA A 61 -7.55 0.95 -15.03
C ALA A 61 -7.78 2.46 -15.21
N PRO A 62 -8.90 2.88 -15.83
CA PRO A 62 -9.20 4.29 -16.08
C PRO A 62 -9.31 5.14 -14.81
N ASP A 63 -9.61 4.52 -13.66
CA ASP A 63 -9.59 5.16 -12.33
C ASP A 63 -8.17 5.40 -11.79
N GLY A 64 -7.14 5.01 -12.55
CA GLY A 64 -5.75 5.10 -12.15
C GLY A 64 -5.30 4.03 -11.18
N SER A 65 -6.13 3.00 -10.92
CA SER A 65 -5.73 1.84 -10.11
C SER A 65 -5.09 0.75 -10.98
N ALA A 66 -4.23 -0.06 -10.38
CA ALA A 66 -3.64 -1.23 -11.03
C ALA A 66 -3.52 -2.36 -10.01
N ARG A 67 -3.45 -3.60 -10.50
CA ARG A 67 -3.30 -4.79 -9.66
C ARG A 67 -1.98 -5.48 -9.99
N PHE A 68 -1.27 -5.85 -8.94
CA PHE A 68 -0.01 -6.57 -9.02
C PHE A 68 -0.08 -7.85 -8.20
N SER A 69 0.54 -8.92 -8.69
CA SER A 69 0.85 -10.11 -7.91
C SER A 69 2.19 -9.87 -7.23
N LEU A 70 2.18 -9.96 -5.90
CA LEU A 70 3.35 -9.98 -5.04
C LEU A 70 3.64 -11.43 -4.66
N LYS A 71 4.63 -12.02 -5.31
CA LYS A 71 5.14 -13.35 -4.98
C LYS A 71 6.15 -13.24 -3.87
N LEU A 72 5.89 -13.93 -2.77
CA LEU A 72 6.78 -14.05 -1.62
C LEU A 72 7.29 -15.49 -1.57
N THR A 73 8.59 -15.67 -1.78
CA THR A 73 9.24 -16.97 -1.62
C THR A 73 9.88 -17.04 -0.25
N LEU A 74 9.42 -18.01 0.54
CA LEU A 74 10.04 -18.40 1.79
C LEU A 74 11.19 -19.35 1.45
N PRO A 75 12.42 -19.10 1.93
CA PRO A 75 13.51 -20.04 1.76
C PRO A 75 13.19 -21.37 2.46
N ALA A 76 13.71 -22.46 1.90
CA ALA A 76 13.66 -23.76 2.57
C ALA A 76 14.40 -23.67 3.91
N ALA A 77 13.83 -24.26 4.96
CA ALA A 77 14.41 -24.30 6.29
C ALA A 77 14.33 -25.73 6.82
N GLY A 78 15.49 -26.35 7.07
CA GLY A 78 15.57 -27.75 7.48
C GLY A 78 14.92 -28.69 6.46
N HIS A 79 13.93 -29.46 6.91
CA HIS A 79 13.19 -30.43 6.08
C HIS A 79 11.96 -29.83 5.38
N THR A 80 11.69 -28.53 5.54
CA THR A 80 10.54 -27.89 4.89
C THR A 80 10.94 -27.36 3.51
N PRO A 81 10.24 -27.75 2.43
CA PRO A 81 10.51 -27.22 1.10
C PRO A 81 10.26 -25.71 1.05
N ALA A 82 10.91 -25.02 0.12
CA ALA A 82 10.64 -23.62 -0.13
C ALA A 82 9.17 -23.43 -0.52
N GLN A 83 8.52 -22.43 0.08
CA GLN A 83 7.10 -22.14 -0.18
C GLN A 83 6.98 -20.83 -0.94
N VAL A 84 6.02 -20.77 -1.87
CA VAL A 84 5.71 -19.55 -2.62
C VAL A 84 4.28 -19.16 -2.31
N ILE A 85 4.10 -17.95 -1.81
CA ILE A 85 2.79 -17.37 -1.53
C ILE A 85 2.58 -16.17 -2.45
N ASP A 86 1.46 -16.18 -3.16
CA ASP A 86 1.03 -15.08 -4.02
C ASP A 86 0.06 -14.19 -3.23
N LEU A 87 0.34 -12.88 -3.18
CA LEU A 87 -0.56 -11.86 -2.66
C LEU A 87 -0.98 -10.91 -3.78
N VAL A 88 -2.16 -10.29 -3.65
CA VAL A 88 -2.65 -9.28 -4.59
C VAL A 88 -2.46 -7.89 -4.00
N ALA A 89 -1.58 -7.10 -4.60
CA ALA A 89 -1.38 -5.70 -4.27
C ALA A 89 -2.23 -4.82 -5.19
N ARG A 90 -3.24 -4.14 -4.64
CA ARG A 90 -3.93 -3.05 -5.33
C ARG A 90 -3.13 -1.77 -5.12
N VAL A 91 -2.81 -1.10 -6.20
CA VAL A 91 -2.04 0.15 -6.18
C VAL A 91 -2.79 1.24 -6.93
N ARG A 92 -2.45 2.49 -6.61
CA ARG A 92 -2.92 3.68 -7.35
C ARG A 92 -1.72 4.39 -7.95
N ARG A 93 -1.87 4.84 -9.20
CA ARG A 93 -0.83 5.61 -9.87
C ARG A 93 -0.72 6.97 -9.20
N LEU A 94 0.48 7.27 -8.74
CA LEU A 94 0.87 8.65 -8.51
C LEU A 94 1.13 9.25 -9.89
N ALA A 95 0.15 9.97 -10.43
CA ALA A 95 0.48 10.99 -11.41
C ALA A 95 1.59 11.83 -10.77
N ARG A 96 2.73 12.03 -11.46
CA ARG A 96 3.70 13.05 -11.04
C ARG A 96 2.85 14.28 -10.77
N ARG A 97 2.70 14.67 -9.50
CA ARG A 97 2.03 15.91 -9.15
C ARG A 97 2.75 16.96 -9.99
N ARG A 98 2.11 17.44 -11.06
CA ARG A 98 2.27 18.84 -11.40
C ARG A 98 1.94 19.54 -10.09
N ALA A 99 2.94 20.18 -9.52
CA ALA A 99 2.79 21.09 -8.41
C ALA A 99 1.96 22.29 -8.90
N VAL A 100 0.67 22.06 -9.18
CA VAL A 100 -0.25 23.06 -9.70
C VAL A 100 -1.57 22.91 -8.97
N ALA A 101 -1.79 23.85 -8.06
CA ALA A 101 -3.08 24.40 -7.67
C ALA A 101 -4.13 23.44 -7.08
N ARG A 102 -3.93 23.03 -5.82
CA ARG A 102 -4.96 23.24 -4.79
C ARG A 102 -4.26 23.62 -3.50
N ARG A 103 -3.89 24.90 -3.37
CA ARG A 103 -4.16 25.59 -2.10
C ARG A 103 -5.66 25.42 -1.93
N ALA A 104 -6.07 24.45 -1.11
CA ALA A 104 -7.38 24.54 -0.50
C ALA A 104 -7.41 25.93 0.11
N THR A 105 -8.28 26.79 -0.42
CA THR A 105 -8.63 28.05 0.21
C THR A 105 -8.87 27.70 1.67
N VAL A 106 -7.94 28.13 2.53
CA VAL A 106 -8.14 28.11 3.97
C VAL A 106 -9.44 28.86 4.13
N SER A 107 -10.51 28.15 4.47
CA SER A 107 -11.73 28.78 4.95
C SER A 107 -11.28 29.69 6.07
N LEU A 108 -11.30 30.99 5.80
CA LEU A 108 -11.07 31.98 6.84
C LEU A 108 -12.01 31.60 8.01
N PRO A 109 -11.53 31.58 9.26
CA PRO A 109 -12.43 31.50 10.38
C PRO A 109 -13.43 32.65 10.25
N PRO A 110 -14.74 32.42 10.47
CA PRO A 110 -15.73 33.49 10.38
C PRO A 110 -15.33 34.63 11.32
N PRO A 111 -15.46 35.91 10.90
CA PRO A 111 -15.15 37.04 11.75
C PRO A 111 -15.97 36.92 13.03
N ARG A 112 -15.30 36.82 14.18
CA ARG A 112 -15.95 36.89 15.49
C ARG A 112 -16.54 38.29 15.63
N ASP A 113 -17.87 38.36 15.70
CA ASP A 113 -18.59 39.57 16.01
C ASP A 113 -18.24 40.03 17.43
N VAL A 114 -17.76 41.26 17.57
CA VAL A 114 -17.28 41.86 18.83
C VAL A 114 -18.41 42.47 19.68
N ARG A 115 -19.69 42.29 19.32
CA ARG A 115 -20.80 42.99 19.99
C ARG A 115 -21.48 42.24 21.14
N GLN A 116 -20.89 41.15 21.64
CA GLN A 116 -21.48 40.37 22.75
C GLN A 116 -20.69 40.37 24.07
N LEU A 117 -19.84 41.37 24.31
CA LEU A 117 -19.25 41.60 25.64
C LEU A 117 -19.55 43.01 26.12
N GLY A 118 -20.66 43.16 26.86
CA GLY A 118 -21.04 44.41 27.50
C GLY A 118 -22.44 44.41 28.10
N LEU A 119 -22.83 43.35 28.80
CA LEU A 119 -23.90 43.42 29.82
C LEU A 119 -23.19 43.43 31.17
N SER A 120 -22.92 44.62 31.68
CA SER A 120 -22.61 44.94 33.08
C SER A 120 -22.78 46.43 33.28
#